data_AF-A0A7S4RX00-F1
#
_entry.id   AF-A0A7S4RX00-F1
#
_cell.length_a   1.000
_cell.length_b   1.000
_cell.length_c   1.000
_cell.angle_alpha   90.00
_cell.angle_beta   90.00
_cell.angle_gamma   90.00
#
_symmetry.space_group_name_H-M   'P 1'
#
loop_
_entity.id
_entity.type
_entity.pdbx_description
1 polymer ?
#
loop_
_entity_poly.entity_id
_entity_poly.type
_entity_poly.pdbx_seq_one_letter_code
_entity_poly.pdbx_strand_id
1 'polypeptide(L)'
;VIERAREAMEVGDSCAGTDTSFFASSDEASFSWTQNMMEYDPATIAQEMSSMSFYESYEKFGCIRSTMFPSLHALPPLPVLAATAGFILHTPFSFMYHWKYAHRLPPGLARIEHWSRRFDNAFIHVISTCVSYATSGSWKYFLACAMVNADCIYRHFLPKVGVSDK
;
A
#
# COMPACT_ATOMS: atom_id res chain seq x y z
N VAL A 1 -11.09 -11.80 0.95
CA VAL A 1 -10.80 -10.35 1.07
C VAL A 1 -10.59 -9.73 -0.31
N ILE A 2 -9.76 -10.31 -1.17
CA ILE A 2 -9.65 -9.90 -2.58
C ILE A 2 -10.99 -10.00 -3.33
N GLU A 3 -11.76 -11.08 -3.17
CA GLU A 3 -13.11 -11.18 -3.76
C GLU A 3 -14.09 -10.12 -3.22
N ARG A 4 -14.08 -9.86 -1.91
CA ARG A 4 -14.95 -8.82 -1.32
C ARG A 4 -14.57 -7.40 -1.72
N ALA A 5 -13.28 -7.14 -1.95
CA ALA A 5 -12.81 -5.86 -2.49
C ALA A 5 -13.19 -5.73 -3.98
N ARG A 6 -13.24 -6.83 -4.72
CA ARG A 6 -13.74 -6.87 -6.10
C ARG A 6 -15.24 -6.59 -6.17
N GLU A 7 -16.04 -7.25 -5.33
CA GLU A 7 -17.48 -7.03 -5.22
C GLU A 7 -17.81 -5.57 -4.81
N ALA A 8 -17.03 -4.96 -3.92
CA ALA A 8 -17.24 -3.57 -3.52
C ALA A 8 -16.91 -2.55 -4.63
N MET A 9 -16.09 -2.92 -5.63
CA MET A 9 -15.79 -2.07 -6.79
C MET A 9 -16.78 -2.30 -7.94
N GLU A 10 -17.45 -3.45 -8.02
CA GLU A 10 -18.44 -3.78 -9.07
C GLU A 10 -19.83 -3.16 -8.81
N VAL A 11 -20.15 -2.73 -7.58
CA VAL A 11 -21.47 -2.14 -7.23
C VAL A 11 -21.62 -0.67 -7.70
N GLY A 12 -20.60 -0.07 -8.31
CA GLY A 12 -20.59 1.34 -8.74
C GLY A 12 -21.13 1.68 -10.13
N ASP A 13 -21.29 0.70 -11.04
CA ASP A 13 -21.49 0.97 -12.47
C ASP A 13 -22.80 0.41 -13.07
N SER A 14 -23.84 0.22 -12.27
CA SER A 14 -25.17 -0.17 -12.78
C SER A 14 -25.99 1.04 -13.24
N CYS A 15 -25.55 1.73 -14.28
CA CYS A 15 -26.38 2.68 -15.06
C CYS A 15 -25.83 2.90 -16.48
N ALA A 16 -25.60 1.83 -17.25
CA ALA A 16 -25.58 1.89 -18.71
C ALA A 16 -25.76 0.47 -19.27
N GLY A 17 -26.99 0.14 -19.65
CA GLY A 17 -27.26 -1.07 -20.41
C GLY A 17 -26.69 -0.96 -21.82
N THR A 18 -25.94 -1.98 -22.22
CA THR A 18 -25.94 -2.42 -23.61
C THR A 18 -25.56 -3.89 -23.65
N ASP A 19 -26.54 -4.71 -24.01
CA ASP A 19 -26.35 -6.08 -24.45
C ASP A 19 -25.44 -6.11 -25.67
N THR A 20 -24.41 -6.95 -25.64
CA THR A 20 -24.01 -7.74 -26.81
C THR A 20 -23.27 -9.00 -26.35
N SER A 21 -23.96 -10.12 -26.48
CA SER A 21 -23.39 -11.46 -26.61
C SER A 21 -22.45 -11.51 -27.81
N PHE A 22 -21.19 -11.90 -27.61
CA PHE A 22 -20.39 -12.48 -28.69
C PHE A 22 -19.37 -13.48 -28.13
N PHE A 23 -19.70 -14.76 -28.31
CA PHE A 23 -18.75 -15.87 -28.21
C PHE A 23 -17.90 -15.83 -29.48
N ALA A 24 -16.59 -15.61 -29.34
CA ALA A 24 -15.62 -16.03 -30.35
C ALA A 24 -14.29 -16.37 -29.68
N SER A 25 -13.96 -17.66 -29.80
CA SER A 25 -12.63 -18.22 -29.68
C SER A 25 -11.73 -17.65 -30.76
N SER A 26 -10.51 -17.26 -30.38
CA SER A 26 -9.35 -17.24 -31.25
C SER A 26 -8.12 -17.03 -30.41
N ASP A 27 -7.48 -18.16 -30.12
CA ASP A 27 -6.04 -18.27 -29.92
C ASP A 27 -5.28 -17.57 -31.06
N GLU A 28 -4.03 -17.20 -30.79
CA GLU A 28 -3.03 -16.68 -31.75
C GLU A 28 -2.96 -15.16 -31.97
N ALA A 29 -2.63 -14.41 -30.90
CA ALA A 29 -1.96 -13.11 -31.04
C ALA A 29 -0.87 -12.86 -29.98
N SER A 30 -0.31 -13.93 -29.42
CA SER A 30 0.67 -13.89 -28.34
C SER A 30 2.06 -14.30 -28.81
N PHE A 31 2.63 -13.68 -29.84
CA PHE A 31 4.05 -13.92 -30.18
C PHE A 31 4.68 -12.81 -31.05
N SER A 32 4.77 -11.58 -30.54
CA SER A 32 5.65 -10.55 -31.15
C SER A 32 6.02 -9.37 -30.22
N TRP A 33 5.84 -9.47 -28.90
CA TRP A 33 6.30 -8.42 -27.96
C TRP A 33 7.37 -8.90 -26.97
N THR A 34 7.54 -10.22 -26.82
CA THR A 34 8.52 -10.81 -25.89
C THR A 34 9.95 -10.84 -26.43
N GLN A 35 10.15 -10.67 -27.74
CA GLN A 35 11.49 -10.81 -28.33
C GLN A 35 12.35 -9.53 -28.28
N ASN A 36 11.75 -8.37 -27.97
CA ASN A 36 12.48 -7.11 -27.75
C ASN A 36 12.68 -6.74 -26.27
N MET A 37 12.25 -7.58 -25.32
CA MET A 37 12.41 -7.30 -23.87
C MET A 37 13.50 -8.13 -23.18
N MET A 38 14.23 -8.98 -23.90
CA MET A 38 15.29 -9.81 -23.31
C MET A 38 16.65 -9.09 -23.17
N GLU A 39 16.74 -7.83 -23.59
CA GLU A 39 17.93 -6.99 -23.40
C GLU A 39 17.61 -5.72 -22.60
N TYR A 40 16.68 -5.81 -21.66
CA TYR A 40 16.54 -4.79 -20.63
C TYR A 40 16.74 -5.43 -19.27
N ASP A 41 17.75 -4.94 -18.55
CA ASP A 41 17.95 -5.27 -17.15
C ASP A 41 16.68 -4.84 -16.38
N PRO A 42 15.96 -5.76 -15.71
CA PRO A 42 14.77 -5.43 -14.94
C PRO A 42 15.05 -4.36 -13.87
N ALA A 43 16.30 -4.20 -13.42
CA ALA A 43 16.69 -3.13 -12.52
C ALA A 43 16.58 -1.74 -13.19
N THR A 44 16.91 -1.62 -14.48
CA THR A 44 16.83 -0.37 -15.24
C THR A 44 15.39 0.04 -15.51
N ILE A 45 14.52 -0.92 -15.87
CA ILE A 45 13.08 -0.65 -16.08
C ILE A 45 12.42 -0.18 -14.78
N ALA A 46 12.70 -0.85 -13.66
CA ALA A 46 12.16 -0.44 -12.36
C ALA A 46 12.64 0.97 -11.96
N GLN A 47 13.89 1.30 -12.27
CA GLN A 47 14.47 2.60 -11.97
C GLN A 47 13.86 3.73 -12.83
N GLU A 48 13.72 3.53 -14.15
CA GLU A 48 13.13 4.51 -15.06
C GLU A 48 11.63 4.73 -14.81
N MET A 49 10.87 3.66 -14.56
CA MET A 49 9.45 3.80 -14.22
C MET A 49 9.24 4.51 -12.87
N SER A 50 10.17 4.32 -11.91
CA SER A 50 10.12 5.04 -10.63
C SER A 50 10.47 6.53 -10.76
N SER A 51 11.39 6.90 -11.65
CA SER A 51 11.83 8.29 -11.80
C SER A 51 10.88 9.14 -12.64
N MET A 52 10.26 8.56 -13.68
CA MET A 52 9.29 9.26 -14.53
C MET A 52 7.98 9.57 -13.80
N SER A 53 7.43 8.59 -13.07
CA SER A 53 6.16 8.78 -12.36
C SER A 53 6.27 9.81 -11.22
N PHE A 54 7.46 9.93 -10.61
CA PHE A 54 7.68 10.88 -9.54
C PHE A 54 7.80 12.33 -10.03
N TYR A 55 8.45 12.55 -11.19
CA TYR A 55 8.68 13.90 -11.74
C TYR A 55 7.40 14.54 -12.32
N GLU A 56 6.61 13.78 -13.08
CA GLU A 56 5.31 14.27 -13.59
C GLU A 56 4.33 14.60 -12.46
N SER A 57 4.35 13.82 -11.38
CA SER A 57 3.59 14.10 -10.17
C SER A 57 4.05 15.42 -9.54
N TYR A 58 5.36 15.67 -9.47
CA TYR A 58 5.92 16.87 -8.85
C TYR A 58 5.52 18.16 -9.58
N GLU A 59 5.56 18.19 -10.91
CA GLU A 59 5.14 19.37 -11.68
C GLU A 59 3.65 19.65 -11.56
N LYS A 60 2.83 18.60 -11.44
CA LYS A 60 1.37 18.74 -11.36
C LYS A 60 0.89 19.26 -10.02
N PHE A 61 1.57 18.96 -8.92
CA PHE A 61 1.07 19.27 -7.57
C PHE A 61 1.49 20.64 -7.04
N GLY A 62 2.54 21.27 -7.59
CA GLY A 62 2.98 22.62 -7.20
C GLY A 62 3.26 22.80 -5.69
N CYS A 63 3.73 23.98 -5.31
CA CYS A 63 3.87 24.32 -3.90
C CYS A 63 2.50 24.67 -3.30
N ILE A 64 2.09 23.99 -2.23
CA ILE A 64 0.84 24.32 -1.53
C ILE A 64 1.09 25.50 -0.61
N ARG A 65 0.44 26.64 -0.93
CA ARG A 65 0.45 27.81 -0.04
C ARG A 65 -0.52 27.56 1.11
N SER A 66 0.01 27.15 2.26
CA SER A 66 -0.78 26.93 3.46
C SER A 66 -1.06 28.25 4.18
N THR A 67 -2.32 28.48 4.56
CA THR A 67 -2.70 29.62 5.41
C THR A 67 -2.30 29.42 6.87
N MET A 68 -2.13 28.17 7.33
CA MET A 68 -1.67 27.88 8.69
C MET A 68 -0.17 28.14 8.88
N PHE A 69 0.62 28.12 7.81
CA PHE A 69 2.07 28.28 7.85
C PHE A 69 2.56 29.30 6.80
N PRO A 70 2.23 30.60 6.97
CA PRO A 70 2.50 31.62 5.97
C PRO A 70 4.01 31.85 5.73
N SER A 71 4.87 31.51 6.69
CA SER A 71 6.34 31.67 6.59
C SER A 71 7.03 30.50 5.90
N LEU A 72 6.33 29.39 5.62
CA LEU A 72 6.88 28.25 4.91
C LEU A 72 6.71 28.46 3.40
N HIS A 73 7.71 29.09 2.78
CA HIS A 73 7.72 29.46 1.37
C HIS A 73 7.60 28.26 0.41
N ALA A 74 7.93 27.05 0.85
CA ALA A 74 7.73 25.82 0.09
C ALA A 74 7.51 24.65 1.06
N LEU A 75 6.25 24.26 1.25
CA LEU A 75 5.95 22.96 1.87
C LEU A 75 6.21 21.85 0.85
N PRO A 76 6.76 20.70 1.28
CA PRO A 76 6.87 19.56 0.39
C PRO A 76 5.48 19.09 -0.05
N PRO A 77 5.35 18.46 -1.23
CA PRO A 77 4.06 17.98 -1.72
C PRO A 77 3.36 17.07 -0.69
N LEU A 78 2.02 17.11 -0.66
CA LEU A 78 1.22 16.25 0.24
C LEU A 78 1.59 14.76 0.19
N PRO A 79 1.87 14.17 -0.98
CA PRO A 79 2.36 12.78 -1.06
C PRO A 79 3.61 12.52 -0.21
N VAL A 80 4.58 13.44 -0.23
CA VAL A 80 5.81 13.35 0.56
C VAL A 80 5.49 13.44 2.06
N LEU A 81 4.64 14.41 2.45
CA LEU A 81 4.21 14.56 3.84
C LEU A 81 3.50 13.30 4.36
N ALA A 82 2.67 12.67 3.54
CA ALA A 82 1.99 11.43 3.91
C ALA A 82 2.97 10.29 4.17
N ALA A 83 3.94 10.06 3.28
CA ALA A 83 4.99 9.06 3.51
C ALA A 83 5.76 9.35 4.80
N THR A 84 6.21 10.59 4.99
CA THR A 84 6.93 11.00 6.20
C THR A 84 6.11 10.76 7.46
N ALA A 85 4.81 11.08 7.45
CA ALA A 85 3.92 10.80 8.58
C ALA A 85 3.84 9.29 8.89
N GLY A 86 3.72 8.44 7.86
CA GLY A 86 3.73 6.98 8.03
C GLY A 86 5.02 6.46 8.68
N PHE A 87 6.18 6.94 8.24
CA PHE A 87 7.47 6.58 8.83
C PHE A 87 7.58 7.05 10.29
N ILE A 88 7.19 8.29 10.60
CA ILE A 88 7.23 8.84 11.95
C ILE A 88 6.32 8.03 12.90
N LEU A 89 5.14 7.63 12.44
CA LEU A 89 4.22 6.82 13.23
C LEU A 89 4.74 5.40 13.47
N HIS A 90 5.35 4.76 12.47
CA HIS A 90 5.83 3.38 12.60
C HIS A 90 7.14 3.25 13.40
N THR A 91 8.08 4.19 13.22
CA THR A 91 9.45 4.10 13.74
C THR A 91 9.52 3.82 15.25
N PRO A 92 8.74 4.48 16.14
CA PRO A 92 8.81 4.23 17.57
C PRO A 92 8.45 2.79 17.96
N PHE A 93 7.41 2.21 17.34
CA PHE A 93 6.95 0.86 17.65
C PHE A 93 7.94 -0.19 17.14
N SER A 94 8.44 0.01 15.92
CA SER A 94 9.45 -0.87 15.32
C SER A 94 10.75 -0.85 16.13
N PHE A 95 11.24 0.34 16.46
CA PHE A 95 12.45 0.49 17.29
C PHE A 95 12.29 -0.20 18.64
N MET A 96 11.18 0.05 19.35
CA MET A 96 10.91 -0.58 20.63
C MET A 96 10.85 -2.12 20.53
N TYR A 97 10.16 -2.67 19.53
CA TYR A 97 10.07 -4.11 19.31
C TYR A 97 11.46 -4.72 19.04
N HIS A 98 12.19 -4.19 18.07
CA HIS A 98 13.49 -4.73 17.67
C HIS A 98 14.55 -4.55 18.75
N TRP A 99 14.60 -3.39 19.41
CA TRP A 99 15.61 -3.10 20.44
C TRP A 99 15.41 -3.90 21.72
N LYS A 100 14.17 -4.02 22.22
CA LYS A 100 13.90 -4.54 23.57
C LYS A 100 13.33 -5.96 23.59
N TYR A 101 12.53 -6.34 22.59
CA TYR A 101 11.67 -7.52 22.68
C TYR A 101 12.06 -8.64 21.72
N ALA A 102 12.48 -8.32 20.49
CA ALA A 102 12.76 -9.31 19.45
C ALA A 102 13.81 -10.36 19.87
N HIS A 103 14.79 -9.94 20.68
CA HIS A 103 15.87 -10.81 21.16
C HIS A 103 15.60 -11.47 22.53
N ARG A 104 14.60 -11.00 23.29
CA ARG A 104 14.28 -11.54 24.63
C ARG A 104 13.16 -12.58 24.59
N LEU A 105 12.29 -12.50 23.59
CA LEU A 105 11.14 -13.39 23.49
C LEU A 105 11.57 -14.74 22.91
N PRO A 106 11.18 -15.87 23.54
CA PRO A 106 11.46 -17.18 22.99
C PRO A 106 10.85 -17.32 21.58
N PRO A 107 11.51 -18.04 20.66
CA PRO A 107 10.95 -18.28 19.34
C PRO A 107 9.62 -19.04 19.47
N GLY A 108 8.69 -18.77 18.54
CA GLY A 108 7.38 -19.43 18.48
C GLY A 108 6.19 -18.52 18.77
N LEU A 109 5.11 -19.12 19.29
CA LEU A 109 3.81 -18.47 19.51
C LEU A 109 3.91 -17.24 20.41
N ALA A 110 4.66 -17.34 21.51
CA ALA A 110 4.84 -16.26 22.48
C ALA A 110 5.41 -14.97 21.85
N ARG A 111 6.27 -15.08 20.82
CA ARG A 111 6.82 -13.92 20.11
C ARG A 111 5.80 -13.25 19.20
N ILE A 112 4.98 -14.04 18.51
CA ILE A 112 3.96 -13.54 17.57
C ILE A 112 2.81 -12.87 18.34
N GLU A 113 2.47 -13.41 19.51
CA GLU A 113 1.38 -12.91 20.34
C GLU A 113 1.78 -11.74 21.23
N HIS A 114 3.07 -11.47 21.35
CA HIS A 114 3.56 -10.35 22.11
C HIS A 114 3.00 -9.03 21.55
N TRP A 115 2.41 -8.21 22.43
CA TRP A 115 1.75 -6.96 22.09
C TRP A 115 2.65 -6.05 21.22
N SER A 116 3.94 -5.94 21.53
CA SER A 116 4.84 -5.06 20.76
C SER A 116 5.06 -5.54 19.32
N ARG A 117 5.04 -6.86 19.07
CA ARG A 117 5.10 -7.41 17.70
C ARG A 117 3.81 -7.14 16.94
N ARG A 118 2.66 -7.27 17.61
CA ARG A 118 1.35 -6.95 17.00
C ARG A 118 1.26 -5.48 16.62
N PHE A 119 1.72 -4.57 17.49
CA PHE A 119 1.80 -3.15 17.18
C PHE A 119 2.78 -2.85 16.04
N ASP A 120 3.98 -3.41 16.05
CA ASP A 120 4.94 -3.27 14.95
C ASP A 120 4.31 -3.66 13.60
N ASN A 121 3.70 -4.85 13.52
CA ASN A 121 2.98 -5.29 12.33
C ASN A 121 1.77 -4.41 11.96
N ALA A 122 1.00 -3.95 12.95
CA ALA A 122 -0.14 -3.06 12.70
C ALA A 122 0.32 -1.72 12.10
N PHE A 123 1.41 -1.14 12.62
CA PHE A 123 1.96 0.10 12.09
C PHE A 123 2.65 -0.08 10.72
N ILE A 124 3.07 -1.29 10.34
CA ILE A 124 3.46 -1.60 8.95
C ILE A 124 2.29 -1.39 7.97
N HIS A 125 1.06 -1.73 8.37
CA HIS A 125 -0.13 -1.48 7.56
C HIS A 125 -0.48 0.02 7.48
N VAL A 126 -0.23 0.78 8.55
CA VAL A 126 -0.38 2.24 8.56
C VAL A 126 0.59 2.89 7.57
N ILE A 127 1.88 2.57 7.65
CA ILE A 127 2.87 3.11 6.70
C ILE A 127 2.58 2.66 5.27
N SER A 128 2.15 1.41 5.05
CA SER A 128 1.73 0.93 3.72
C SER A 128 0.60 1.79 3.14
N THR A 129 -0.37 2.17 3.98
CA THR A 129 -1.47 3.06 3.58
C THR A 129 -0.96 4.45 3.21
N CYS A 130 -0.09 5.05 4.05
CA CYS A 130 0.54 6.34 3.76
C CYS A 130 1.36 6.33 2.46
N VAL A 131 2.16 5.28 2.26
CA VAL A 131 2.98 5.10 1.05
C VAL A 131 2.11 4.90 -0.18
N SER A 132 0.96 4.21 -0.08
CA SER A 132 0.03 4.07 -1.21
C SER A 132 -0.52 5.40 -1.72
N TYR A 133 -0.75 6.36 -0.83
CA TYR A 133 -1.10 7.72 -1.23
C TYR A 133 0.11 8.47 -1.78
N ALA A 134 1.27 8.29 -1.15
CA ALA A 134 2.50 8.93 -1.59
C ALA A 134 2.89 8.55 -3.03
N THR A 135 2.66 7.30 -3.43
CA THR A 135 2.99 6.81 -4.77
C THR A 135 1.91 7.10 -5.81
N SER A 136 0.63 7.04 -5.43
CA SER A 136 -0.48 7.22 -6.39
C SER A 136 -0.96 8.66 -6.53
N GLY A 137 -0.78 9.50 -5.50
CA GLY A 137 -1.42 10.82 -5.39
C GLY A 137 -2.95 10.79 -5.38
N SER A 138 -3.59 9.61 -5.34
CA SER A 138 -5.03 9.43 -5.50
C SER A 138 -5.71 9.14 -4.17
N TRP A 139 -6.63 10.02 -3.77
CA TRP A 139 -7.39 9.85 -2.54
C TRP A 139 -8.29 8.61 -2.55
N LYS A 140 -8.86 8.26 -3.72
CA LYS A 140 -9.69 7.05 -3.88
C LYS A 140 -8.86 5.79 -3.64
N TYR A 141 -7.66 5.73 -4.22
CA TYR A 141 -6.74 4.61 -4.04
C TYR A 141 -6.28 4.49 -2.58
N PHE A 142 -5.94 5.62 -1.95
CA PHE A 142 -5.61 5.68 -0.52
C PHE A 142 -6.73 5.11 0.35
N LEU A 143 -7.99 5.52 0.14
CA LEU A 143 -9.11 5.02 0.93
C LEU A 143 -9.33 3.51 0.76
N ALA A 144 -9.22 2.99 -0.47
CA ALA A 144 -9.32 1.55 -0.72
C ALA A 144 -8.21 0.78 0.01
N CYS A 145 -6.95 1.24 -0.08
CA CYS A 145 -5.84 0.66 0.67
C CYS A 145 -6.02 0.78 2.19
N ALA A 146 -6.56 1.90 2.67
CA ALA A 146 -6.81 2.13 4.08
C ALA A 146 -7.83 1.14 4.65
N MET A 147 -8.91 0.85 3.93
CA MET A 147 -9.92 -0.13 4.35
C MET A 147 -9.34 -1.54 4.46
N VAL A 148 -8.55 -1.97 3.47
CA VAL A 148 -7.91 -3.29 3.48
C VAL A 148 -6.89 -3.38 4.61
N ASN A 149 -6.04 -2.36 4.78
CA ASN A 149 -5.06 -2.31 5.86
C ASN A 149 -5.72 -2.23 7.25
N ALA A 150 -6.87 -1.58 7.38
CA ALA A 150 -7.65 -1.56 8.62
C ALA A 150 -8.17 -2.95 9.00
N ASP A 151 -8.67 -3.75 8.05
CA ASP A 151 -9.05 -5.16 8.30
C ASP A 151 -7.82 -5.98 8.74
N CYS A 152 -6.67 -5.80 8.09
CA CYS A 152 -5.43 -6.46 8.49
C CYS A 152 -4.99 -6.08 9.91
N ILE A 153 -5.04 -4.79 10.26
CA ILE A 153 -4.75 -4.29 11.61
C ILE A 153 -5.68 -4.96 12.61
N TYR A 154 -6.99 -4.97 12.35
CA TYR A 154 -7.97 -5.61 13.22
C TYR A 154 -7.64 -7.09 13.48
N ARG A 155 -7.27 -7.83 12.43
CA ARG A 155 -6.88 -9.25 12.54
C ARG A 155 -5.64 -9.50 13.40
N HIS A 156 -4.68 -8.57 13.47
CA HIS A 156 -3.52 -8.71 14.35
C HIS A 156 -3.90 -8.73 15.84
N PHE A 157 -5.04 -8.16 16.20
CA PHE A 157 -5.52 -8.10 17.59
C PHE A 157 -6.53 -9.18 17.95
N LEU A 158 -7.03 -9.96 16.98
CA LEU A 158 -7.91 -11.08 17.27
C LEU A 158 -7.17 -12.22 18.00
N PRO A 159 -7.83 -12.91 18.94
CA PRO A 159 -7.34 -14.19 19.47
C PRO A 159 -7.12 -15.17 18.32
N LYS A 160 -6.05 -15.98 18.37
CA LYS A 160 -5.85 -17.03 17.36
C LYS A 160 -6.95 -18.07 17.48
N VAL A 161 -7.74 -18.21 16.42
CA VAL A 161 -8.70 -19.30 16.27
C VAL A 161 -7.89 -20.55 15.89
N GLY A 162 -7.68 -21.49 16.82
CA GLY A 162 -7.15 -22.82 16.47
C GLY A 162 -5.95 -23.35 17.25
N VAL A 163 -5.53 -22.74 18.36
CA VAL A 163 -4.74 -23.51 19.33
C VAL A 163 -5.73 -24.33 20.15
N SER A 164 -6.07 -25.52 19.63
CA SER A 164 -6.77 -26.53 20.41
C SER A 164 -5.91 -26.80 21.64
N ASP A 165 -6.44 -26.52 22.82
CA ASP A 165 -5.85 -26.95 24.09
C ASP A 165 -5.59 -28.46 23.97
N LYS A 166 -4.32 -28.82 23.86
CA LYS A 166 -3.83 -30.20 23.93
C LYS A 166 -2.79 -30.26 25.03
#